data_AF-A0A8B8MAD1-F1
#
_entry.id   AF-A0A8B8MAD1-F1
#
_cell.length_a   1.000
_cell.length_b   1.000
_cell.length_c   1.000
_cell.angle_alpha   90.00
_cell.angle_beta   90.00
_cell.angle_gamma   90.00
#
_symmetry.space_group_name_H-M   'P 1'
#
loop_
_entity.id
_entity.type
_entity.pdbx_description
1 polymer ?
#
loop_
_entity_poly.entity_id
_entity_poly.type
_entity_poly.pdbx_seq_one_letter_code
_entity_poly.pdbx_strand_id
1 'polypeptide(L)'
;MVVLLLLAITVSTLLGNTVDGGNHPKPQHSLCEHIILSASYQCSQHMIQTKNGSLLGLQRVSSSSSSLRLGNDGERGPPLLFLHGLFMDEAGDAWFENTRQKSLGFILADHGFDVWVGNVRGTRWSHVPISLLEKNKELALYDLSEMIKYINSVTNSKLFVLEHSQETILSFAAFKHSEIIGKVEGATLLSPIPSLDTV
;
A
#
# COMPACT_ATOMS: atom_id res chain seq x y z
N MET A 1 10.98 61.93 -49.07
CA MET A 1 9.60 61.41 -49.04
C MET A 1 9.65 59.95 -48.63
N VAL A 2 8.97 59.67 -47.53
CA VAL A 2 8.76 58.37 -46.88
C VAL A 2 8.03 57.41 -47.82
N VAL A 3 8.42 56.13 -47.88
CA VAL A 3 7.52 54.95 -47.72
C VAL A 3 8.39 53.71 -47.42
N LEU A 4 8.16 53.14 -46.23
CA LEU A 4 8.58 51.81 -45.78
C LEU A 4 7.95 50.70 -46.62
N LEU A 5 8.69 49.62 -46.89
CA LEU A 5 8.10 48.30 -47.12
C LEU A 5 8.98 47.22 -46.47
N LEU A 6 8.48 46.73 -45.33
CA LEU A 6 8.95 45.58 -44.57
C LEU A 6 8.56 44.30 -45.33
N LEU A 7 9.53 43.44 -45.63
CA LEU A 7 9.27 42.04 -46.03
C LEU A 7 9.69 41.13 -44.87
N ALA A 8 8.69 40.67 -44.12
CA ALA A 8 8.84 39.66 -43.09
C ALA A 8 9.03 38.28 -43.72
N ILE A 9 10.12 37.60 -43.39
CA ILE A 9 10.36 36.20 -43.75
C ILE A 9 9.59 35.36 -42.73
N THR A 10 8.45 34.79 -43.13
CA THR A 10 7.72 33.79 -42.33
C THR A 10 8.39 32.43 -42.51
N VAL A 11 9.04 31.92 -41.48
CA VAL A 11 9.45 30.52 -41.39
C VAL A 11 8.18 29.70 -41.10
N SER A 12 7.65 29.01 -42.11
CA SER A 12 6.60 28.01 -41.93
C SER A 12 7.20 26.75 -41.31
N THR A 13 7.21 26.65 -39.98
CA THR A 13 7.38 25.35 -39.31
C THR A 13 6.08 24.57 -39.41
N LEU A 14 6.16 23.37 -39.98
CA LEU A 14 5.07 22.39 -40.10
C LEU A 14 4.24 22.31 -38.82
N LEU A 15 2.94 22.61 -38.92
CA LEU A 15 1.94 22.08 -38.01
C LEU A 15 1.80 20.58 -38.32
N GLY A 16 2.58 19.77 -37.62
CA GLY A 16 2.29 18.35 -37.47
C GLY A 16 1.04 18.21 -36.61
N ASN A 17 -0.10 17.93 -37.23
CA ASN A 17 -1.28 17.43 -36.54
C ASN A 17 -0.95 16.05 -35.97
N THR A 18 -0.50 15.99 -34.72
CA THR A 18 -0.57 14.73 -33.96
C THR A 18 -1.98 14.60 -33.42
N VAL A 19 -2.80 13.82 -34.12
CA VAL A 19 -3.93 13.13 -33.52
C VAL A 19 -3.33 12.19 -32.48
N ASP A 20 -3.22 12.65 -31.23
CA ASP A 20 -2.85 11.77 -30.13
C ASP A 20 -4.08 10.96 -29.72
N GLY A 21 -4.35 9.92 -30.52
CA GLY A 21 -5.22 8.81 -30.19
C GLY A 21 -4.49 7.72 -29.40
N GLY A 22 -3.51 8.11 -28.56
CA GLY A 22 -2.83 7.21 -27.65
C GLY A 22 -3.64 7.04 -26.38
N ASN A 23 -4.29 5.88 -26.22
CA ASN A 23 -4.80 5.40 -24.95
C ASN A 23 -3.62 5.03 -24.03
N HIS A 24 -2.78 6.01 -23.70
CA HIS A 24 -1.71 5.85 -22.73
C HIS A 24 -2.36 5.74 -21.35
N PRO A 25 -2.12 4.65 -20.59
CA PRO A 25 -2.52 4.60 -19.20
C PRO A 25 -1.90 5.82 -18.52
N LYS A 26 -2.73 6.71 -17.97
CA LYS A 26 -2.24 7.78 -17.09
C LYS A 26 -1.34 7.12 -16.03
N PRO A 27 -0.22 7.74 -15.62
CA PRO A 27 0.59 7.19 -14.54
C PRO A 27 -0.32 6.92 -13.35
N GLN A 28 -0.48 5.66 -12.96
CA GLN A 28 -1.18 5.34 -11.72
C GLN A 28 -0.27 5.80 -10.59
N HIS A 29 -0.60 6.95 -10.01
CA HIS A 29 0.03 7.40 -8.77
C HIS A 29 -0.12 6.30 -7.73
N SER A 30 0.92 6.02 -6.96
CA SER A 30 0.85 5.00 -5.92
C SER A 30 0.06 5.44 -4.69
N LEU A 31 -0.29 4.52 -3.77
CA LEU A 31 -0.92 4.87 -2.49
C LEU A 31 -0.11 5.93 -1.74
N CYS A 32 1.21 5.77 -1.74
CA CYS A 32 2.13 6.72 -1.12
C CYS A 32 1.99 8.12 -1.73
N GLU A 33 2.06 8.23 -3.06
CA GLU A 33 2.00 9.52 -3.76
C GLU A 33 0.62 10.15 -3.68
N HIS A 34 -0.43 9.35 -3.84
CA HIS A 34 -1.78 9.84 -3.98
C HIS A 34 -2.35 10.34 -2.64
N ILE A 35 -2.17 9.56 -1.57
CA ILE A 35 -2.84 9.78 -0.28
C ILE A 35 -1.85 10.18 0.81
N ILE A 36 -0.81 9.39 1.03
CA ILE A 36 0.02 9.50 2.24
C ILE A 36 0.94 10.73 2.20
N LEU A 37 1.67 10.92 1.10
CA LEU A 37 2.56 12.06 0.90
C LEU A 37 1.74 13.36 0.78
N SER A 38 0.60 13.32 0.09
CA SER A 38 -0.35 14.44 0.01
C SER A 38 -0.86 14.89 1.39
N ALA A 39 -1.00 13.95 2.33
CA ALA A 39 -1.35 14.23 3.72
C ALA A 39 -0.17 14.69 4.59
N SER A 40 1.02 14.90 3.99
CA SER A 40 2.26 15.28 4.69
C SER A 40 2.76 14.22 5.68
N TYR A 41 2.62 12.93 5.37
CA TYR A 41 3.27 11.82 6.07
C TYR A 41 4.42 11.26 5.23
N GLN A 42 5.33 10.52 5.86
CA GLN A 42 6.38 9.82 5.14
C GLN A 42 5.88 8.43 4.74
N CYS A 43 6.18 8.02 3.51
CA CYS A 43 5.75 6.73 2.97
C CYS A 43 6.88 6.08 2.17
N SER A 44 7.18 4.81 2.43
CA SER A 44 8.06 3.98 1.60
C SER A 44 7.33 2.75 1.09
N GLN A 45 7.70 2.31 -0.12
CA GLN A 45 7.10 1.15 -0.75
C GLN A 45 8.05 -0.04 -0.69
N HIS A 46 7.47 -1.21 -0.44
CA HIS A 46 8.17 -2.47 -0.35
C HIS A 46 7.44 -3.49 -1.22
N MET A 47 8.19 -4.38 -1.85
CA MET A 47 7.65 -5.52 -2.58
C MET A 47 8.20 -6.82 -2.00
N ILE A 48 7.33 -7.78 -1.80
CA ILE A 48 7.69 -9.13 -1.37
C ILE A 48 7.40 -10.08 -2.52
N GLN A 49 8.38 -10.91 -2.87
CA GLN A 49 8.15 -12.05 -3.75
C GLN A 49 7.87 -13.29 -2.91
N THR A 50 6.70 -13.87 -3.08
CA THR A 50 6.32 -15.14 -2.45
C THR A 50 7.05 -16.31 -3.13
N LYS A 51 7.10 -17.47 -2.46
CA LYS A 51 7.77 -18.68 -3.00
C LYS A 51 7.26 -19.14 -4.36
N ASN A 52 6.00 -18.87 -4.67
CA ASN A 52 5.37 -19.19 -5.95
C ASN A 52 5.48 -18.07 -6.99
N GLY A 53 6.28 -17.04 -6.72
CA GLY A 53 6.61 -15.97 -7.67
C GLY A 53 5.67 -14.77 -7.67
N SER A 54 4.63 -14.76 -6.84
CA SER A 54 3.71 -13.62 -6.72
C SER A 54 4.34 -12.46 -5.98
N LEU A 55 3.92 -11.24 -6.35
CA LEU A 55 4.45 -10.02 -5.78
C LEU A 55 3.39 -9.31 -4.93
N LEU A 56 3.71 -9.09 -3.66
CA LEU A 56 2.86 -8.41 -2.69
C LEU A 56 3.37 -6.99 -2.45
N GLY A 57 2.45 -6.02 -2.44
CA GLY A 57 2.77 -4.62 -2.21
C GLY A 57 2.56 -4.23 -0.76
N LEU A 58 3.57 -3.62 -0.15
CA LEU A 58 3.52 -3.06 1.19
C LEU A 58 3.85 -1.57 1.15
N GLN A 59 3.09 -0.76 1.89
CA GLN A 59 3.48 0.62 2.19
C GLN A 59 3.79 0.73 3.67
N ARG A 60 4.93 1.36 3.98
CA ARG A 60 5.32 1.71 5.34
C ARG A 60 5.11 3.19 5.54
N VAL A 61 4.24 3.54 6.47
CA VAL A 61 3.82 4.91 6.77
C VAL A 61 4.38 5.31 8.13
N SER A 62 4.92 6.52 8.22
CA SER A 62 5.38 7.08 9.49
C SER A 62 4.97 8.54 9.62
N SER A 63 4.77 8.99 10.87
CA SER A 63 4.45 10.39 11.15
C SER A 63 5.54 11.32 10.63
N SER A 64 5.13 12.49 10.18
CA SER A 64 6.04 13.58 9.83
C SER A 64 6.60 14.30 11.05
N SER A 65 6.07 14.05 12.25
CA SER A 65 6.59 14.65 13.46
C SER A 65 7.95 14.07 13.84
N SER A 66 8.98 14.91 13.82
CA SER A 66 10.34 14.54 14.25
C SER A 66 10.41 14.12 15.72
N SER A 67 9.44 14.55 16.54
CA SER A 67 9.34 14.19 17.96
C SER A 67 8.89 12.75 18.22
N LEU A 68 8.32 12.07 17.22
CA LEU A 68 7.82 10.69 17.32
C LEU A 68 8.79 9.66 16.76
N ARG A 69 10.01 10.08 16.39
CA ARG A 69 11.13 9.16 16.23
C ARG A 69 11.50 8.66 17.63
N LEU A 70 10.84 7.59 18.06
CA LEU A 70 11.04 6.97 19.36
C LEU A 70 12.47 6.44 19.44
N GLY A 71 13.36 7.16 20.10
CA GLY A 71 14.70 6.69 20.44
C GLY A 71 15.83 7.52 19.83
N ASN A 72 16.98 7.50 20.50
CA ASN A 72 18.16 8.27 20.12
C ASN A 72 18.80 7.82 18.78
N ASP A 73 18.36 6.67 18.24
CA ASP A 73 19.03 5.99 17.11
C ASP A 73 18.16 5.91 15.84
N GLY A 74 17.03 6.63 15.79
CA GLY A 74 16.06 6.51 14.69
C GLY A 74 15.24 5.21 14.72
N GLU A 75 15.17 4.59 15.90
CA GLU A 75 14.23 3.50 16.17
C GLU A 75 12.78 3.98 15.93
N ARG A 76 11.99 3.08 15.35
CA ARG A 76 10.57 3.30 15.07
C ARG A 76 9.78 2.52 16.12
N GLY A 77 8.57 2.98 16.44
CA GLY A 77 7.75 2.27 17.43
C GLY A 77 7.23 0.92 16.93
N PRO A 78 6.29 0.31 17.68
CA PRO A 78 5.85 -1.06 17.42
C PRO A 78 5.31 -1.21 15.99
N PRO A 79 5.75 -2.23 15.21
CA PRO A 79 5.21 -2.48 13.89
C PRO A 79 3.75 -2.92 13.96
N LEU A 80 2.91 -2.33 13.11
CA LEU A 80 1.50 -2.68 12.97
C LEU A 80 1.18 -2.90 11.49
N LEU A 81 0.75 -4.11 11.14
CA LEU A 81 0.28 -4.44 9.80
C LEU A 81 -1.23 -4.29 9.69
N PHE A 82 -1.68 -3.43 8.79
CA PHE A 82 -3.05 -3.33 8.31
C PHE A 82 -3.29 -4.21 7.08
N LEU A 83 -4.41 -4.94 7.08
CA LEU A 83 -4.98 -5.56 5.89
C LEU A 83 -6.43 -5.15 5.72
N HIS A 84 -6.78 -4.73 4.50
CA HIS A 84 -8.11 -4.22 4.13
C HIS A 84 -9.16 -5.35 4.02
N GLY A 85 -10.36 -5.11 3.48
CA GLY A 85 -11.35 -6.15 3.18
C GLY A 85 -11.35 -6.57 1.69
N LEU A 86 -12.03 -7.66 1.34
CA LEU A 86 -11.99 -8.27 -0.01
C LEU A 86 -12.98 -7.66 -1.03
N PHE A 87 -13.91 -6.79 -0.61
CA PHE A 87 -14.97 -6.27 -1.47
C PHE A 87 -14.91 -4.75 -1.68
N MET A 88 -14.98 -4.37 -2.97
CA MET A 88 -15.29 -3.05 -3.57
C MET A 88 -14.19 -2.01 -3.46
N ASP A 89 -13.45 -1.77 -4.56
CA ASP A 89 -12.65 -0.56 -4.90
C ASP A 89 -11.62 -0.02 -3.88
N GLU A 90 -11.65 -0.54 -2.66
CA GLU A 90 -10.92 -0.21 -1.45
C GLU A 90 -9.78 -1.22 -1.32
N ALA A 91 -8.58 -0.70 -1.17
CA ALA A 91 -7.37 -1.46 -0.90
C ALA A 91 -6.72 -0.86 0.35
N GLY A 92 -5.39 -0.80 0.43
CA GLY A 92 -4.71 -0.15 1.55
C GLY A 92 -5.13 1.29 1.86
N ASP A 93 -5.79 1.99 0.94
CA ASP A 93 -6.35 3.34 1.12
C ASP A 93 -7.48 3.44 2.13
N ALA A 94 -8.25 2.37 2.38
CA ALA A 94 -9.37 2.35 3.33
C ALA A 94 -8.97 2.86 4.74
N TRP A 95 -7.72 2.65 5.14
CA TRP A 95 -7.19 3.09 6.43
C TRP A 95 -6.85 4.59 6.50
N PHE A 96 -6.97 5.30 5.38
CA PHE A 96 -6.51 6.67 5.17
C PHE A 96 -7.52 7.61 4.48
N GLU A 97 -8.70 7.14 4.07
CA GLU A 97 -9.64 7.92 3.25
C GLU A 97 -10.23 9.15 3.93
N ASN A 98 -10.31 9.14 5.26
CA ASN A 98 -10.83 10.27 6.03
C ASN A 98 -9.74 11.35 6.28
N THR A 99 -10.13 12.41 6.99
CA THR A 99 -9.18 13.39 7.51
C THR A 99 -8.14 12.73 8.42
N ARG A 100 -6.93 13.32 8.54
CA ARG A 100 -5.84 12.85 9.42
C ARG A 100 -6.29 12.44 10.83
N GLN A 101 -7.20 13.20 11.43
CA GLN A 101 -7.70 12.98 12.79
C GLN A 101 -8.79 11.89 12.91
N LYS A 102 -9.20 11.29 11.79
CA LYS A 102 -10.28 10.28 11.72
C LYS A 102 -9.84 8.99 11.03
N SER A 103 -8.76 9.02 10.27
CA SER A 103 -8.18 7.85 9.62
C SER A 103 -7.27 7.10 10.59
N LEU A 104 -7.59 5.83 10.84
CA LEU A 104 -6.87 5.01 11.81
C LEU A 104 -5.37 4.91 11.49
N GLY A 105 -5.01 4.80 10.21
CA GLY A 105 -3.61 4.73 9.80
C GLY A 105 -2.81 5.98 10.15
N PHE A 106 -3.40 7.17 9.99
CA PHE A 106 -2.76 8.43 10.36
C PHE A 106 -2.70 8.61 11.89
N ILE A 107 -3.79 8.29 12.59
CA ILE A 107 -3.84 8.37 14.06
C ILE A 107 -2.73 7.49 14.67
N LEU A 108 -2.60 6.23 14.26
CA LEU A 108 -1.60 5.34 14.85
C LEU A 108 -0.16 5.74 14.51
N ALA A 109 0.08 6.25 13.29
CA ALA A 109 1.38 6.82 12.95
C ALA A 109 1.73 8.01 13.85
N ASP A 110 0.78 8.91 14.12
CA ASP A 110 0.95 10.06 15.04
C ASP A 110 1.02 9.66 16.53
N HIS A 111 0.63 8.43 16.84
CA HIS A 111 0.84 7.83 18.17
C HIS A 111 2.12 6.97 18.24
N GLY A 112 2.98 7.04 17.21
CA GLY A 112 4.31 6.45 17.22
C GLY A 112 4.39 4.99 16.73
N PHE A 113 3.30 4.41 16.22
CA PHE A 113 3.37 3.08 15.59
C PHE A 113 4.13 3.15 14.26
N ASP A 114 4.87 2.08 13.96
CA ASP A 114 5.45 1.85 12.64
C ASP A 114 4.38 1.18 11.77
N VAL A 115 3.65 1.98 11.02
CA VAL A 115 2.45 1.53 10.29
C VAL A 115 2.85 0.87 8.97
N TRP A 116 2.39 -0.35 8.76
CA TRP A 116 2.53 -1.12 7.53
C TRP A 116 1.15 -1.40 6.94
N VAL A 117 1.03 -1.26 5.63
CA VAL A 117 -0.22 -1.44 4.90
C VAL A 117 0.01 -2.53 3.86
N GLY A 118 -0.55 -3.70 4.12
CA GLY A 118 -0.48 -4.83 3.22
C GLY A 118 -1.53 -4.70 2.12
N ASN A 119 -1.13 -4.97 0.89
CA ASN A 119 -2.04 -5.09 -0.23
C ASN A 119 -1.90 -6.50 -0.79
N VAL A 120 -2.99 -7.25 -0.71
CA VAL A 120 -3.07 -8.59 -1.29
C VAL A 120 -3.12 -8.51 -2.82
N ARG A 121 -2.92 -9.66 -3.45
CA ARG A 121 -2.84 -9.81 -4.92
C ARG A 121 -4.07 -9.20 -5.58
N GLY A 122 -3.85 -8.38 -6.60
CA GLY A 122 -4.92 -7.88 -7.45
C GLY A 122 -5.69 -6.66 -6.98
N THR A 123 -5.26 -6.08 -5.87
CA THR A 123 -5.77 -4.82 -5.36
C THR A 123 -5.22 -3.65 -6.17
N ARG A 124 -5.91 -2.51 -6.10
CA ARG A 124 -5.52 -1.27 -6.82
C ARG A 124 -4.08 -0.82 -6.55
N TRP A 125 -3.55 -1.09 -5.36
CA TRP A 125 -2.19 -0.67 -4.96
C TRP A 125 -1.16 -1.80 -5.05
N SER A 126 -1.53 -2.97 -5.57
CA SER A 126 -0.57 -4.00 -5.97
C SER A 126 0.11 -3.57 -7.27
N HIS A 127 1.44 -3.48 -7.27
CA HIS A 127 2.22 -2.94 -8.41
C HIS A 127 2.29 -3.91 -9.61
N VAL A 128 1.58 -5.04 -9.55
CA VAL A 128 1.80 -6.16 -10.45
C VAL A 128 0.47 -6.62 -11.04
N PRO A 129 0.36 -6.65 -12.38
CA PRO A 129 -0.79 -7.23 -13.06
C PRO A 129 -0.94 -8.71 -12.68
N ILE A 130 -2.12 -9.08 -12.18
CA ILE A 130 -2.45 -10.46 -11.82
C ILE A 130 -2.36 -11.34 -13.08
N SER A 131 -1.52 -12.38 -13.06
CA SER A 131 -1.67 -13.48 -14.04
C SER A 131 -2.83 -14.40 -13.62
N LEU A 132 -3.53 -15.08 -14.55
CA LEU A 132 -4.69 -15.93 -14.22
C LEU A 132 -4.42 -16.97 -13.11
N LEU A 133 -3.14 -17.36 -12.92
CA LEU A 133 -2.67 -18.31 -11.90
C LEU A 133 -2.71 -17.72 -10.47
N GLU A 134 -2.71 -16.40 -10.32
CA GLU A 134 -2.63 -15.71 -9.02
C GLU A 134 -3.98 -15.50 -8.34
N LYS A 135 -5.09 -15.91 -8.97
CA LYS A 135 -6.45 -15.85 -8.38
C LYS A 135 -6.78 -17.01 -7.43
N ASN A 136 -5.85 -17.92 -7.18
CA ASN A 136 -6.12 -19.03 -6.26
C ASN A 136 -6.21 -18.51 -4.81
N LYS A 137 -7.43 -18.55 -4.25
CA LYS A 137 -7.72 -18.12 -2.87
C LYS A 137 -6.88 -18.87 -1.83
N GLU A 138 -6.52 -20.12 -2.08
CA GLU A 138 -5.65 -20.89 -1.18
C GLU A 138 -4.21 -20.35 -1.16
N LEU A 139 -3.74 -19.76 -2.26
CA LEU A 139 -2.41 -19.14 -2.31
C LEU A 139 -2.39 -17.80 -1.58
N ALA A 140 -3.51 -17.07 -1.59
CA ALA A 140 -3.66 -15.82 -0.84
C ALA A 140 -3.63 -16.04 0.68
N LEU A 141 -4.03 -17.23 1.18
CA LEU A 141 -3.94 -17.59 2.61
C LEU A 141 -2.51 -17.51 3.16
N TYR A 142 -1.49 -17.58 2.31
CA TYR A 142 -0.09 -17.49 2.71
C TYR A 142 0.49 -16.07 2.61
N ASP A 143 -0.23 -15.12 1.99
CA ASP A 143 0.29 -13.77 1.76
C ASP A 143 0.55 -13.05 3.08
N LEU A 144 -0.35 -13.17 4.05
CA LEU A 144 -0.15 -12.64 5.40
C LEU A 144 1.11 -13.21 6.06
N SER A 145 1.37 -14.51 5.90
CA SER A 145 2.56 -15.15 6.49
C SER A 145 3.86 -14.56 5.93
N GLU A 146 3.92 -14.33 4.62
CA GLU A 146 5.09 -13.72 3.97
C GLU A 146 5.25 -12.24 4.35
N MET A 147 4.15 -11.49 4.47
CA MET A 147 4.17 -10.10 4.96
C MET A 147 4.67 -10.02 6.41
N ILE A 148 4.16 -10.87 7.31
CA ILE A 148 4.61 -10.95 8.71
C ILE A 148 6.12 -11.24 8.78
N LYS A 149 6.60 -12.22 8.03
CA LYS A 149 8.03 -12.59 8.02
C LYS A 149 8.90 -11.44 7.54
N TYR A 150 8.48 -10.76 6.48
CA TYR A 150 9.21 -9.62 5.93
C TYR A 150 9.27 -8.44 6.92
N ILE A 151 8.13 -8.06 7.50
CA ILE A 151 8.10 -6.95 8.45
C ILE A 151 8.93 -7.29 9.69
N ASN A 152 8.80 -8.51 10.22
CA ASN A 152 9.61 -8.98 11.34
C ASN A 152 11.12 -8.96 11.01
N SER A 153 11.54 -9.31 9.79
CA SER A 153 12.96 -9.27 9.41
C SER A 153 13.49 -7.84 9.23
N VAL A 154 12.66 -6.92 8.71
CA VAL A 154 13.02 -5.51 8.54
C VAL A 154 13.08 -4.75 9.87
N THR A 155 12.19 -5.09 10.81
CA THR A 155 12.02 -4.37 12.08
C THR A 155 12.70 -5.06 13.25
N ASN A 156 13.13 -6.31 13.08
CA ASN A 156 13.64 -7.19 14.13
C ASN A 156 12.71 -7.25 15.37
N SER A 157 11.40 -7.09 15.14
CA SER A 157 10.40 -6.93 16.20
C SER A 157 9.17 -7.76 15.88
N LYS A 158 8.49 -8.25 16.93
CA LYS A 158 7.14 -8.77 16.77
C LYS A 158 6.21 -7.63 16.34
N LEU A 159 5.21 -7.96 15.54
CA LEU A 159 4.26 -6.99 15.02
C LEU A 159 2.84 -7.23 15.51
N PHE A 160 2.06 -6.17 15.58
CA PHE A 160 0.61 -6.26 15.68
C PHE A 160 0.02 -6.46 14.28
N VAL A 161 -1.09 -7.21 14.21
CA VAL A 161 -1.85 -7.44 12.98
C VAL A 161 -3.25 -6.87 13.18
N LEU A 162 -3.76 -6.11 12.22
CA LEU A 162 -5.12 -5.59 12.22
C LEU A 162 -5.75 -5.85 10.85
N GLU A 163 -6.84 -6.61 10.86
CA GLU A 163 -7.54 -7.03 9.64
C GLU A 163 -9.03 -6.72 9.75
N HIS A 164 -9.69 -6.49 8.61
CA HIS A 164 -11.11 -6.19 8.55
C HIS A 164 -11.86 -7.18 7.64
N SER A 165 -13.05 -7.59 8.11
CA SER A 165 -14.00 -8.39 7.33
C SER A 165 -13.37 -9.68 6.79
N GLN A 166 -13.42 -9.91 5.47
CA GLN A 166 -13.01 -11.16 4.86
C GLN A 166 -11.52 -11.47 4.98
N GLU A 167 -10.63 -10.48 5.06
CA GLU A 167 -9.19 -10.76 5.21
C GLU A 167 -8.84 -11.35 6.57
N THR A 168 -9.74 -11.29 7.56
CA THR A 168 -9.54 -11.96 8.86
C THR A 168 -9.36 -13.48 8.73
N ILE A 169 -9.83 -14.09 7.62
CA ILE A 169 -9.57 -15.49 7.29
C ILE A 169 -8.07 -15.79 7.15
N LEU A 170 -7.28 -14.80 6.73
CA LEU A 170 -5.83 -14.94 6.59
C LEU A 170 -5.18 -15.17 7.94
N SER A 171 -5.56 -14.43 8.98
CA SER A 171 -5.11 -14.70 10.35
C SER A 171 -5.49 -16.10 10.83
N PHE A 172 -6.73 -16.53 10.59
CA PHE A 172 -7.17 -17.89 10.97
C PHE A 172 -6.38 -18.99 10.25
N ALA A 173 -5.89 -18.75 9.03
CA ALA A 173 -5.01 -19.66 8.32
C ALA A 173 -3.56 -19.58 8.84
N ALA A 174 -2.99 -18.37 8.90
CA ALA A 174 -1.59 -18.13 9.23
C ALA A 174 -1.24 -18.53 10.67
N PHE A 175 -2.13 -18.28 11.63
CA PHE A 175 -1.89 -18.56 13.05
C PHE A 175 -2.00 -20.04 13.42
N LYS A 176 -2.16 -20.93 12.45
CA LYS A 176 -1.94 -22.37 12.64
C LYS A 176 -0.45 -22.74 12.64
N HIS A 177 0.41 -21.84 12.17
CA HIS A 177 1.85 -22.06 12.05
C HIS A 177 2.60 -21.38 13.21
N SER A 178 3.27 -22.16 14.04
CA SER A 178 4.03 -21.66 15.21
C SER A 178 5.13 -20.66 14.83
N GLU A 179 5.73 -20.81 13.65
CA GLU A 179 6.69 -19.86 13.08
C GLU A 179 6.13 -18.44 12.97
N ILE A 180 4.85 -18.32 12.61
CA ILE A 180 4.14 -17.04 12.44
C ILE A 180 3.70 -16.49 13.79
N ILE A 181 3.10 -17.33 14.64
CA ILE A 181 2.70 -16.91 16.00
C ILE A 181 3.89 -16.35 16.78
N GLY A 182 5.08 -16.95 16.63
CA GLY A 182 6.31 -16.44 17.28
C GLY A 182 6.73 -15.03 16.83
N LYS A 183 6.15 -14.51 15.75
CA LYS A 183 6.43 -13.17 15.18
C LYS A 183 5.32 -12.16 15.45
N VAL A 184 4.16 -12.58 15.97
CA VAL A 184 3.01 -11.71 16.20
C VAL A 184 2.91 -11.39 17.69
N GLU A 185 2.75 -10.11 18.01
CA GLU A 185 2.53 -9.63 19.38
C GLU A 185 1.04 -9.70 19.76
N GLY A 186 0.16 -9.36 18.82
CA GLY A 186 -1.27 -9.47 18.97
C GLY A 186 -2.00 -9.23 17.65
N ALA A 187 -3.23 -9.71 17.55
CA ALA A 187 -4.08 -9.53 16.38
C ALA A 187 -5.43 -8.92 16.76
N THR A 188 -5.87 -7.92 15.99
CA THR A 188 -7.18 -7.29 16.11
C THR A 188 -7.97 -7.58 14.84
N LEU A 189 -9.06 -8.34 14.97
CA LEU A 189 -9.90 -8.75 13.83
C LEU A 189 -11.22 -8.00 13.89
N LEU A 190 -11.41 -7.03 13.00
CA LEU A 190 -12.62 -6.21 12.94
C LEU A 190 -13.67 -6.90 12.07
N SER A 191 -14.85 -7.20 12.64
CA SER A 191 -15.94 -7.91 11.95
C SER A 191 -15.49 -9.25 11.32
N PRO A 192 -14.95 -10.20 12.11
CA PRO A 192 -14.24 -11.36 11.58
C PRO A 192 -15.14 -12.34 10.81
N ILE A 193 -14.61 -12.86 9.70
CA ILE A 193 -15.17 -13.92 8.88
C ILE A 193 -14.18 -15.10 8.94
N PRO A 194 -14.47 -16.15 9.73
CA PRO A 194 -13.50 -17.21 10.01
C PRO A 194 -13.39 -18.26 8.89
N SER A 195 -14.37 -18.35 7.99
CA SER A 195 -14.35 -19.26 6.85
C SER A 195 -15.16 -18.72 5.67
N LEU A 196 -14.95 -19.31 4.49
CA LEU A 196 -15.72 -18.98 3.29
C LEU A 196 -17.10 -19.66 3.26
N ASP A 197 -17.36 -20.61 4.15
CA ASP A 197 -18.63 -21.34 4.23
C ASP A 197 -19.74 -20.50 4.89
N THR A 198 -19.37 -19.36 5.48
CA THR A 198 -20.26 -18.46 6.22
C THR A 198 -20.70 -17.23 5.42
N VAL A 199 -20.42 -17.17 4.10
CA VAL A 199 -20.72 -16.02 3.23
C VAL A 199 -21.62 -16.43 2.06
#